data_AF-R1IL62-F1
#
_entry.id   AF-R1IL62-F1
#
_cell.length_a   1.000
_cell.length_b   1.000
_cell.length_c   1.000
_cell.angle_alpha   90.00
_cell.angle_beta   90.00
_cell.angle_gamma   90.00
#
_symmetry.space_group_name_H-M   'P 1'
#
loop_
_entity.id
_entity.type
_entity.pdbx_description
1 polymer ?
#
loop_
_entity_poly.entity_id
_entity_poly.type
_entity_poly.pdbx_seq_one_letter_code
_entity_poly.pdbx_strand_id
1 'polypeptide(L)'
;MYYIDIDGREHNKAFFLMGDFLWPVSEQLRNSPSGFFIEALTDLDVVSWKVEFFQKHFDEEEWRRFTLLWVERLLNSKLERERDWLHLNATERYKKLFKTKPDWIENVPDFHLASYLGMTPESLSRIKRQLTK
;
A
#
# COMPACT_ATOMS: atom_id res chain seq x y z
N MET A 1 3.85 3.27 3.86
CA MET A 1 2.69 3.43 4.78
C MET A 1 2.60 2.22 5.70
N TYR A 2 2.55 2.45 7.01
CA TYR A 2 2.62 1.40 8.02
C TYR A 2 1.80 1.72 9.28
N TYR A 3 1.56 0.70 10.09
CA TYR A 3 1.03 0.82 11.44
C TYR A 3 2.11 0.48 12.46
N ILE A 4 1.97 1.00 13.67
CA ILE A 4 2.78 0.60 14.82
C ILE A 4 1.88 -0.21 15.75
N ASP A 5 2.32 -1.42 16.14
CA ASP A 5 1.60 -2.23 17.12
C ASP A 5 1.88 -1.79 18.56
N ILE A 6 1.25 -2.46 19.53
CA ILE A 6 1.40 -2.14 20.96
C ILE A 6 2.83 -2.37 21.48
N ASP A 7 3.62 -3.21 20.81
CA ASP A 7 5.02 -3.48 21.14
C ASP A 7 5.97 -2.49 20.45
N GLY A 8 5.44 -1.51 19.70
CA GLY A 8 6.22 -0.54 18.95
C GLY A 8 6.77 -1.07 17.62
N ARG A 9 6.32 -2.22 17.13
CA ARG A 9 6.80 -2.80 15.87
C ARG A 9 6.03 -2.26 14.68
N GLU A 10 6.74 -2.03 13.58
CA GLU A 10 6.17 -1.56 12.34
C GLU A 10 5.59 -2.69 11.47
N HIS A 11 4.36 -2.47 11.02
CA HIS A 11 3.62 -3.35 10.12
C HIS A 11 3.32 -2.63 8.82
N ASN A 12 4.05 -2.98 7.76
CA ASN A 12 3.95 -2.32 6.47
C ASN A 12 2.63 -2.68 5.76
N LYS A 13 1.84 -1.65 5.45
CA LYS A 13 0.52 -1.78 4.82
C LYS A 13 0.60 -1.58 3.31
N ALA A 14 1.36 -0.60 2.83
CA ALA A 14 1.43 -0.30 1.41
C ALA A 14 2.69 0.50 1.08
N PHE A 15 3.18 0.29 -0.14
CA PHE A 15 4.22 1.10 -0.77
C PHE A 15 3.61 1.87 -1.92
N PHE A 16 4.20 3.04 -2.20
CA PHE A 16 3.78 3.91 -3.28
C PHE A 16 5.03 4.31 -4.05
N LEU A 17 4.94 4.26 -5.38
CA LEU A 17 6.00 4.62 -6.31
C LEU A 17 5.58 5.82 -7.15
N MET A 18 6.47 6.26 -8.05
CA MET A 18 6.18 7.34 -8.98
C MET A 18 4.89 7.06 -9.78
N GLY A 19 4.00 8.05 -9.81
CA GLY A 19 2.70 7.95 -10.49
C GLY A 19 1.58 7.38 -9.64
N ASP A 20 1.87 6.84 -8.46
CA ASP A 20 0.82 6.43 -7.52
C ASP A 20 0.09 7.64 -6.94
N PHE A 21 -1.22 7.49 -6.79
CA PHE A 21 -2.08 8.51 -6.21
C PHE A 21 -2.62 8.04 -4.86
N LEU A 22 -2.42 8.87 -3.84
CA LEU A 22 -2.93 8.65 -2.50
C LEU A 22 -4.16 9.52 -2.24
N TRP A 23 -5.24 8.89 -1.78
CA TRP A 23 -6.53 9.54 -1.62
C TRP A 23 -7.24 9.14 -0.30
N PRO A 24 -7.64 10.10 0.56
CA PRO A 24 -8.47 9.83 1.72
C PRO A 24 -9.92 9.56 1.30
N VAL A 25 -10.21 8.29 0.97
CA VAL A 25 -11.50 7.84 0.41
C VAL A 25 -12.71 8.16 1.29
N SER A 26 -12.58 8.11 2.61
CA SER A 26 -13.69 8.27 3.55
C SER A 26 -13.66 9.64 4.22
N GLU A 27 -14.82 10.12 4.65
CA GLU A 27 -14.95 11.37 5.38
C GLU A 27 -14.12 11.36 6.68
N GLN A 28 -14.11 10.24 7.39
CA GLN A 28 -13.29 10.08 8.59
C GLN A 28 -11.79 10.26 8.32
N LEU A 29 -11.27 9.74 7.20
CA LEU A 29 -9.86 9.94 6.83
C LEU A 29 -9.54 11.38 6.45
N ARG A 30 -10.54 12.17 6.03
CA ARG A 30 -10.37 13.58 5.69
C ARG A 30 -10.43 14.49 6.91
N ASN A 31 -11.20 14.10 7.93
CA ASN A 31 -11.55 14.97 9.05
C ASN A 31 -10.94 14.54 10.39
N SER A 32 -10.12 13.49 10.42
CA SER A 32 -9.48 12.98 11.64
C SER A 32 -7.99 12.70 11.42
N PRO A 33 -7.17 12.73 12.49
CA PRO A 33 -5.79 12.24 12.42
C PRO A 33 -5.72 10.82 11.83
N SER A 34 -4.74 10.60 10.96
CA SER A 34 -4.53 9.29 10.35
C SER A 34 -4.11 8.27 11.42
N GLY A 35 -4.73 7.09 11.42
CA GLY A 35 -4.33 5.98 12.29
C GLY A 35 -3.10 5.22 11.81
N PHE A 36 -2.40 5.73 10.80
CA PHE A 36 -1.22 5.12 10.18
C PHE A 36 -0.19 6.20 9.86
N PHE A 37 1.03 5.76 9.61
CA PHE A 37 2.15 6.61 9.23
C PHE A 37 2.46 6.48 7.74
N ILE A 38 2.96 7.56 7.16
CA ILE A 38 3.50 7.61 5.81
C ILE A 38 4.90 8.18 5.93
N GLU A 39 5.86 7.47 5.34
CA GLU A 39 7.27 7.82 5.35
C GLU A 39 7.79 7.72 3.91
N ALA A 40 8.68 8.63 3.56
CA ALA A 40 9.45 8.60 2.33
C ALA A 40 10.62 7.64 2.51
N LEU A 41 10.67 6.58 1.70
CA LEU A 41 11.78 5.60 1.73
C LEU A 41 13.00 6.06 0.92
N THR A 42 12.82 7.06 0.07
CA THR A 42 13.83 7.69 -0.79
C THR A 42 13.54 9.18 -0.87
N ASP A 43 14.48 9.96 -1.38
CA ASP A 43 14.19 11.34 -1.79
C ASP A 43 13.11 11.34 -2.87
N LEU A 44 12.10 12.20 -2.70
CA LEU A 44 10.96 12.27 -3.60
C LEU A 44 10.27 13.63 -3.55
N ASP A 45 9.65 13.99 -4.66
CA ASP A 45 8.76 15.14 -4.77
C ASP A 45 7.30 14.67 -4.70
N VAL A 46 6.50 15.35 -3.88
CA VAL A 46 5.05 15.11 -3.78
C VAL A 46 4.30 16.33 -4.25
N VAL A 47 3.27 16.11 -5.08
CA VAL A 47 2.24 17.11 -5.33
C VAL A 47 1.02 16.79 -4.48
N SER A 48 0.63 17.72 -3.62
CA SER A 48 -0.51 17.55 -2.71
C SER A 48 -1.56 18.63 -2.95
N TRP A 49 -2.82 18.23 -2.93
CA TRP A 49 -3.95 19.15 -2.97
C TRP A 49 -4.87 18.91 -1.78
N LYS A 50 -5.49 19.99 -1.33
CA LYS A 50 -6.61 19.95 -0.40
C LYS A 50 -7.83 19.34 -1.11
N VAL A 51 -8.63 18.55 -0.39
CA VAL A 51 -9.81 17.88 -0.96
C VAL A 51 -10.80 18.90 -1.52
N GLU A 52 -10.93 20.04 -0.84
CA GLU A 52 -11.79 21.16 -1.20
C GLU A 52 -11.44 21.74 -2.58
N PHE A 53 -10.18 21.60 -3.01
CA PHE A 53 -9.78 21.99 -4.36
C PHE A 53 -10.56 21.18 -5.40
N PHE A 54 -10.61 19.85 -5.26
CA PHE A 54 -11.34 19.00 -6.20
C PHE A 54 -12.85 19.22 -6.10
N GLN A 55 -13.40 19.35 -4.89
CA GLN A 55 -14.83 19.60 -4.69
C GLN A 55 -15.32 20.91 -5.32
N LYS A 56 -14.43 21.90 -5.48
CA LYS A 56 -14.76 23.17 -6.13
C LYS A 56 -14.71 23.10 -7.65
N HIS A 57 -13.87 22.23 -8.22
CA HIS A 57 -13.61 22.17 -9.65
C HIS A 57 -14.33 21.01 -10.35
N PHE A 58 -14.73 19.99 -9.61
CA PHE A 58 -15.58 18.92 -10.13
C PHE A 58 -17.03 19.32 -9.91
N ASP A 59 -17.88 19.04 -10.90
CA ASP A 59 -19.31 19.03 -10.65
C ASP A 59 -19.71 17.82 -9.77
N GLU A 60 -20.98 17.76 -9.37
CA GLU A 60 -21.47 16.70 -8.48
C GLU A 60 -21.32 15.28 -9.09
N GLU A 61 -21.50 15.15 -10.40
CA GLU A 61 -21.41 13.88 -11.10
C GLU A 61 -19.95 13.42 -11.25
N GLU A 62 -19.06 14.33 -11.66
CA GLU A 62 -17.62 14.11 -11.70
C GLU A 62 -17.07 13.72 -10.33
N TRP A 63 -17.51 14.42 -9.28
CA TRP A 63 -17.13 14.13 -7.91
C TRP A 63 -17.58 12.73 -7.46
N ARG A 64 -18.85 12.38 -7.72
CA ARG A 64 -19.38 11.06 -7.40
C ARG A 64 -18.65 9.96 -8.17
N ARG A 65 -18.40 10.16 -9.47
CA ARG A 65 -17.70 9.18 -10.31
C ARG A 65 -16.25 8.99 -9.86
N PHE A 66 -15.54 10.07 -9.59
CA PHE A 66 -14.17 10.03 -9.07
C PHE A 66 -14.10 9.27 -7.75
N THR A 67 -14.95 9.64 -6.79
CA THR A 67 -14.95 9.02 -5.46
C THR A 67 -15.33 7.53 -5.51
N LEU A 68 -16.34 7.16 -6.30
CA LEU A 68 -16.76 5.76 -6.46
C LEU A 68 -15.64 4.91 -7.08
N LEU A 69 -14.99 5.40 -8.14
CA LEU A 69 -13.88 4.68 -8.79
C LEU A 69 -12.74 4.40 -7.79
N TRP A 70 -12.38 5.37 -6.96
CA TRP A 70 -11.32 5.18 -5.97
C TRP A 70 -11.72 4.25 -4.82
N VAL A 71 -12.99 4.30 -4.39
CA VAL A 71 -13.53 3.37 -3.39
C VAL A 71 -13.50 1.93 -3.92
N GLU A 72 -13.95 1.70 -5.16
CA GLU A 72 -13.91 0.37 -5.79
C GLU A 72 -12.48 -0.16 -5.91
N ARG A 73 -11.53 0.67 -6.37
CA ARG A 73 -10.10 0.31 -6.46
C ARG A 73 -9.53 -0.07 -5.10
N LEU A 74 -9.81 0.74 -4.07
CA LEU A 74 -9.35 0.44 -2.72
C LEU A 74 -9.97 -0.85 -2.20
N LEU A 75 -11.28 -1.03 -2.37
CA LEU A 75 -12.00 -2.22 -1.90
C LEU A 75 -11.47 -3.49 -2.56
N ASN A 76 -11.29 -3.47 -3.88
CA ASN A 76 -10.69 -4.59 -4.62
C ASN A 76 -9.29 -4.93 -4.09
N SER A 77 -8.45 -3.92 -3.83
CA SER A 77 -7.13 -4.14 -3.24
C SER A 77 -7.20 -4.74 -1.83
N LYS A 78 -8.18 -4.34 -1.01
CA LYS A 78 -8.39 -4.89 0.34
C LYS A 78 -8.85 -6.34 0.29
N LEU A 79 -9.86 -6.63 -0.52
CA LEU A 79 -10.41 -7.98 -0.68
C LEU A 79 -9.37 -8.94 -1.27
N GLU A 80 -8.60 -8.49 -2.26
CA GLU A 80 -7.50 -9.29 -2.81
C GLU A 80 -6.45 -9.61 -1.74
N ARG A 81 -6.03 -8.61 -0.95
CA ARG A 81 -5.07 -8.82 0.12
C ARG A 81 -5.61 -9.78 1.17
N GLU A 82 -6.83 -9.59 1.63
CA GLU A 82 -7.47 -10.48 2.61
C GLU A 82 -7.51 -11.91 2.10
N ARG A 83 -7.99 -12.12 0.86
CA ARG A 83 -7.98 -13.43 0.21
C ARG A 83 -6.58 -14.03 0.17
N ASP A 84 -5.58 -13.28 -0.26
CA ASP A 84 -4.20 -13.79 -0.35
C ASP A 84 -3.65 -14.19 1.02
N TRP A 85 -3.96 -13.43 2.07
CA TRP A 85 -3.53 -13.75 3.43
C TRP A 85 -4.20 -15.00 3.99
N LEU A 86 -5.44 -15.28 3.60
CA LEU A 86 -6.17 -16.48 3.99
C LEU A 86 -5.78 -17.73 3.19
N HIS A 87 -5.44 -17.57 1.90
CA HIS A 87 -5.26 -18.71 0.99
C HIS A 87 -3.79 -19.04 0.68
N LEU A 88 -2.88 -18.06 0.80
CA LEU A 88 -1.48 -18.23 0.41
C LEU A 88 -0.56 -18.22 1.64
N ASN A 89 0.41 -19.13 1.64
CA ASN A 89 1.53 -19.04 2.58
C ASN A 89 2.50 -17.91 2.18
N ALA A 90 3.44 -17.59 3.07
CA ALA A 90 4.42 -16.51 2.89
C ALA A 90 5.17 -16.58 1.54
N THR A 91 5.66 -17.76 1.15
CA THR A 91 6.38 -17.98 -0.11
C THR A 91 5.50 -17.71 -1.33
N GLU A 92 4.25 -18.18 -1.31
CA GLU A 92 3.32 -17.94 -2.42
C GLU A 92 2.90 -16.46 -2.51
N ARG A 93 2.77 -15.76 -1.37
CA ARG A 93 2.57 -14.29 -1.37
C ARG A 93 3.75 -13.57 -2.02
N TYR A 94 4.99 -13.98 -1.74
CA TYR A 94 6.17 -13.40 -2.40
C TYR A 94 6.17 -13.67 -3.91
N LYS A 95 5.93 -14.92 -4.34
CA LYS A 95 5.87 -15.27 -5.77
C LYS A 95 4.80 -14.49 -6.51
N LYS A 96 3.63 -14.28 -5.88
CA LYS A 96 2.58 -13.44 -6.43
C LYS A 96 3.05 -11.99 -6.56
N LEU A 97 3.62 -11.43 -5.50
CA LEU A 97 4.15 -10.06 -5.50
C LEU A 97 5.20 -9.84 -6.59
N PHE A 98 6.12 -10.79 -6.78
CA PHE A 98 7.12 -10.75 -7.83
C PHE A 98 6.51 -10.65 -9.24
N LYS A 99 5.37 -11.30 -9.47
CA LYS A 99 4.66 -11.26 -10.76
C LYS A 99 3.80 -10.03 -10.93
N THR A 100 3.13 -9.58 -9.87
CA THR A 100 2.10 -8.52 -9.97
C THR A 100 2.64 -7.14 -9.67
N LYS A 101 3.76 -7.03 -8.94
CA LYS A 101 4.40 -5.76 -8.54
C LYS A 101 5.93 -5.86 -8.62
N PRO A 102 6.50 -6.10 -9.81
CA PRO A 102 7.96 -6.16 -9.96
C PRO A 102 8.65 -4.88 -9.48
N ASP A 103 8.04 -3.71 -9.72
CA ASP A 103 8.60 -2.42 -9.32
C ASP A 103 8.74 -2.29 -7.79
N TRP A 104 7.87 -2.94 -7.01
CA TRP A 104 8.03 -2.99 -5.55
C TRP A 104 9.25 -3.81 -5.14
N ILE A 105 9.51 -4.92 -5.85
CA ILE A 105 10.67 -5.77 -5.57
C ILE A 105 11.98 -5.04 -5.89
N GLU A 106 11.97 -4.19 -6.91
CA GLU A 106 13.14 -3.43 -7.34
C GLU A 106 13.43 -2.22 -6.42
N ASN A 107 12.39 -1.52 -5.97
CA ASN A 107 12.55 -0.22 -5.31
C ASN A 107 12.37 -0.25 -3.79
N VAL A 108 11.76 -1.28 -3.22
CA VAL A 108 11.47 -1.33 -1.77
C VAL A 108 12.49 -2.21 -1.05
N PRO A 109 13.13 -1.72 0.03
CA PRO A 109 14.05 -2.52 0.83
C PRO A 109 13.42 -3.82 1.35
N ASP A 110 14.20 -4.90 1.34
CA ASP A 110 13.71 -6.25 1.66
C ASP A 110 13.08 -6.36 3.05
N PHE A 111 13.54 -5.60 4.06
CA PHE A 111 12.94 -5.65 5.39
C PHE A 111 11.50 -5.08 5.42
N HIS A 112 11.23 -4.02 4.65
CA HIS A 112 9.88 -3.49 4.46
C HIS A 112 9.00 -4.48 3.70
N LEU A 113 9.52 -5.09 2.63
CA LEU A 113 8.81 -6.14 1.89
C LEU A 113 8.48 -7.34 2.78
N ALA A 114 9.41 -7.77 3.62
CA ALA A 114 9.19 -8.88 4.55
C ALA A 114 8.06 -8.56 5.54
N SER A 115 8.08 -7.36 6.14
CA SER A 115 7.00 -6.86 7.00
C SER A 115 5.65 -6.85 6.25
N TYR A 116 5.61 -6.33 5.02
CA TYR A 116 4.39 -6.33 4.19
C TYR A 116 3.85 -7.74 3.88
N LEU A 117 4.74 -8.71 3.69
CA LEU A 117 4.40 -10.10 3.39
C LEU A 117 4.08 -10.94 4.65
N GLY A 118 4.22 -10.36 5.84
CA GLY A 118 4.01 -11.04 7.11
C GLY A 118 5.06 -12.13 7.37
N MET A 119 6.33 -11.83 7.08
CA MET A 119 7.46 -12.74 7.33
C MET A 119 8.69 -11.98 7.82
N THR A 120 9.70 -12.71 8.30
CA THR A 120 10.96 -12.08 8.72
C THR A 120 11.87 -11.78 7.52
N PRO A 121 12.77 -10.78 7.61
CA PRO A 121 13.74 -10.48 6.55
C PRO A 121 14.63 -11.68 6.18
N GLU A 122 14.99 -12.54 7.14
CA GLU A 122 15.77 -13.76 6.92
C GLU A 122 14.95 -14.80 6.13
N SER A 123 13.65 -14.89 6.42
CA SER A 123 12.74 -15.78 5.68
C SER A 123 12.60 -15.33 4.23
N LEU A 124 12.45 -14.02 3.99
CA LEU A 124 12.42 -13.45 2.65
C LEU A 124 13.74 -13.71 1.91
N SER A 125 14.88 -13.44 2.55
CA SER A 125 16.21 -13.67 1.99
C SER A 125 16.44 -15.13 1.59
N ARG A 126 15.98 -16.08 2.42
CA ARG A 126 16.03 -17.51 2.11
C ARG A 126 15.18 -17.86 0.89
N ILE A 127 13.96 -17.30 0.77
CA ILE A 127 13.06 -17.52 -0.38
C ILE A 127 13.69 -16.96 -1.66
N LYS A 128 14.21 -15.73 -1.64
CA LYS A 128 14.89 -15.11 -2.80
C LYS A 128 16.01 -16.00 -3.32
N ARG A 129 16.89 -16.49 -2.44
CA ARG A 129 18.00 -17.40 -2.80
C ARG A 129 17.52 -18.73 -3.41
N GLN A 130 16.39 -19.26 -2.97
CA GLN A 130 15.84 -20.50 -3.52
C GLN A 130 15.26 -20.32 -4.93
N LEU A 131 14.80 -19.12 -5.27
CA LEU A 131 14.18 -18.81 -6.57
C LEU A 131 15.19 -18.34 -7.63
N THR A 132 16.39 -17.90 -7.23
CA THR A 132 17.48 -17.51 -8.14
C THR A 132 18.42 -18.68 -8.48
N LYS A 133 18.23 -19.85 -7.87
CA LYS A 133 18.87 -21.11 -8.29
C LYS A 133 18.09 -21.75 -9.42
#